data_AF-D8QJW5-F1
#
_entry.id   AF-D8QJW5-F1
#
_cell.length_a   1.000
_cell.length_b   1.000
_cell.length_c   1.000
_cell.angle_alpha   90.00
_cell.angle_beta   90.00
_cell.angle_gamma   90.00
#
_symmetry.space_group_name_H-M   'P 1'
#
loop_
_entity.id
_entity.type
_entity.pdbx_description
1 polymer ?
#
loop_
_entity_poly.entity_id
_entity_poly.type
_entity_poly.pdbx_seq_one_letter_code
_entity_poly.pdbx_strand_id
1 'polypeptide(L)'
;SPAMFAPGRVLTLDINDGRRLDFTVDRLFTPVTKSVVVVARCDQFGPSPVVLKIYDPRFINDRNGRESTYGRSRPPHPWSLAAERAAPATFDSNAIYRPEPSADDPAGQFERAAIWEAHLRHLMEESFWYERAAYENLRGLQGGAIPRLLAEGRFIPPDERAYVPHALVLEYIDGVTL
;
A
#
# COMPACT_ATOMS: atom_id res chain seq x y z
N SER A 1 -3.16 3.67 14.63
CA SER A 1 -2.09 3.98 13.66
C SER A 1 -1.08 2.85 13.68
N PRO A 2 -0.66 2.27 12.54
CA PRO A 2 0.31 1.18 12.54
C PRO A 2 1.64 1.65 13.14
N ALA A 3 2.14 0.96 14.17
CA ALA A 3 3.30 1.39 14.97
C ALA A 3 4.59 1.58 14.16
N MET A 4 4.69 0.94 12.99
CA MET A 4 5.83 1.08 12.08
C MET A 4 5.89 2.44 11.37
N PHE A 5 4.77 3.16 11.26
CA PHE A 5 4.70 4.49 10.66
C PHE A 5 4.55 5.60 11.71
N ALA A 6 4.97 5.33 12.94
CA ALA A 6 4.98 6.34 14.00
C ALA A 6 6.07 7.40 13.72
N PRO A 7 5.90 8.66 14.17
CA PRO A 7 6.93 9.67 14.09
C PRO A 7 8.28 9.19 14.66
N GLY A 8 9.38 9.56 14.00
CA GLY A 8 10.74 9.15 14.33
C GLY A 8 11.14 7.74 13.88
N ARG A 9 10.20 6.94 13.34
CA ARG A 9 10.56 5.64 12.73
C ARG A 9 11.26 5.84 11.39
N VAL A 10 12.16 4.92 11.06
CA VAL A 10 12.86 4.89 9.77
C VAL A 10 12.18 3.89 8.86
N LEU A 11 11.87 4.31 7.64
CA LEU A 11 11.35 3.48 6.55
C LEU A 11 12.42 3.40 5.47
N THR A 12 12.69 2.20 4.99
CA THR A 12 13.71 1.96 3.96
C THR A 12 13.04 1.68 2.61
N LEU A 13 13.57 2.30 1.56
CA LEU A 13 13.17 2.04 0.18
C LEU A 13 14.36 1.66 -0.69
N ASP A 14 14.14 0.68 -1.56
CA ASP A 14 14.97 0.46 -2.74
C ASP A 14 14.37 1.25 -3.90
N ILE A 15 15.05 2.31 -4.31
CA ILE A 15 14.64 3.17 -5.43
C ILE A 15 15.04 2.50 -6.74
N ASN A 16 14.24 2.72 -7.80
CA ASN A 16 14.46 2.11 -9.11
C ASN A 16 15.79 2.49 -9.78
N ASP A 17 16.48 3.53 -9.29
CA ASP A 17 17.83 3.91 -9.73
C ASP A 17 18.95 3.08 -9.05
N GLY A 18 18.59 2.10 -8.22
CA GLY A 18 19.51 1.20 -7.53
C GLY A 18 19.96 1.68 -6.15
N ARG A 19 19.55 2.88 -5.71
CA ARG A 19 19.88 3.37 -4.36
C ARG A 19 18.93 2.79 -3.31
N ARG A 20 19.48 2.54 -2.12
CA ARG A 20 18.71 2.30 -0.91
C ARG A 20 18.68 3.57 -0.08
N LEU A 21 17.47 4.06 0.23
CA LEU A 21 17.25 5.32 0.94
C LEU A 21 16.45 5.10 2.21
N ASP A 22 16.84 5.81 3.27
CA ASP A 22 16.15 5.81 4.55
C ASP A 22 15.36 7.10 4.73
N PHE A 23 14.12 6.96 5.19
CA PHE A 23 13.16 8.02 5.39
C PHE A 23 12.74 8.06 6.85
N THR A 24 13.01 9.16 7.55
CA THR A 24 12.54 9.36 8.92
C THR A 24 11.14 9.93 8.89
N VAL A 25 10.17 9.22 9.48
CA VAL A 25 8.76 9.61 9.49
C VAL A 25 8.55 10.83 10.38
N ASP A 26 7.97 11.88 9.83
CA ASP A 26 7.50 13.04 10.60
C ASP A 26 6.05 12.79 11.08
N ARG A 27 5.17 12.32 10.19
CA ARG A 27 3.77 12.00 10.52
C ARG A 27 3.12 11.04 9.52
N LEU A 28 2.11 10.31 10.00
CA LEU A 28 1.21 9.50 9.17
C LEU A 28 -0.09 10.24 8.90
N PHE A 29 -0.56 10.22 7.65
CA PHE A 29 -1.92 10.63 7.31
C PHE A 29 -2.92 9.51 7.62
N THR A 30 -3.94 9.84 8.39
CA THR A 30 -5.00 8.91 8.79
C THR A 30 -6.39 9.45 8.42
N PRO A 31 -7.37 8.57 8.18
CA PRO A 31 -7.27 7.10 8.15
C PRO A 31 -6.51 6.59 6.91
N VAL A 32 -5.85 5.44 7.05
CA VAL A 32 -5.25 4.74 5.89
C VAL A 32 -6.38 4.06 5.12
N THR A 33 -6.48 4.34 3.82
CA THR A 33 -7.58 3.84 2.98
C THR A 33 -7.06 2.99 1.83
N LYS A 34 -6.37 3.60 0.87
CA LYS A 34 -5.90 2.94 -0.38
C LYS A 34 -4.38 2.86 -0.50
N SER A 35 -3.66 3.48 0.42
CA SER A 35 -2.20 3.45 0.54
C SER A 35 -1.81 4.06 1.88
N VAL A 36 -0.68 3.67 2.43
CA VAL A 36 -0.06 4.38 3.55
C VAL A 36 0.56 5.66 3.00
N VAL A 37 0.22 6.82 3.58
CA VAL A 37 0.81 8.11 3.19
C VAL A 37 1.46 8.72 4.43
N VAL A 38 2.76 8.98 4.35
CA VAL A 38 3.52 9.63 5.43
C VAL A 38 4.23 10.87 4.90
N VAL A 39 4.38 11.87 5.77
CA VAL A 39 5.42 12.90 5.58
C VAL A 39 6.68 12.37 6.21
N ALA A 40 7.80 12.44 5.50
CA ALA A 40 9.08 11.96 5.98
C ALA A 40 10.24 12.85 5.49
N ARG A 41 11.41 12.68 6.08
CA ARG A 41 12.65 13.35 5.68
C ARG A 41 13.67 12.33 5.20
N CYS A 42 14.42 12.71 4.18
CA CYS A 42 15.50 11.90 3.62
C CYS A 42 16.58 12.86 3.11
N ASP A 43 17.79 12.76 3.67
CA ASP A 43 18.88 13.72 3.43
C ASP A 43 19.23 13.88 1.94
N GLN A 44 18.97 12.84 1.16
CA GLN A 44 19.27 12.73 -0.26
C GLN A 44 18.26 13.51 -1.13
N PHE A 45 17.11 13.88 -0.59
CA PHE A 45 16.16 14.82 -1.21
C PHE A 45 16.29 16.25 -0.64
N GLY A 46 17.28 16.48 0.23
CA GLY A 46 17.56 17.78 0.83
C GLY A 46 16.81 18.00 2.16
N PRO A 47 16.82 19.24 2.68
CA PRO A 47 16.31 19.55 4.02
C PRO A 47 14.78 19.60 4.09
N SER A 48 14.10 19.66 2.95
CA SER A 48 12.64 19.72 2.90
C SER A 48 12.03 18.32 3.10
N PRO A 49 10.90 18.21 3.80
CA PRO A 49 10.19 16.93 3.88
C PRO A 49 9.68 16.51 2.49
N VAL A 50 9.34 15.24 2.39
CA VAL A 50 8.71 14.60 1.22
C VAL A 50 7.47 13.85 1.66
N VAL A 51 6.59 13.55 0.71
CA VAL A 51 5.46 12.64 0.92
C VAL A 51 5.86 11.27 0.39
N LEU A 52 5.81 10.27 1.25
CA LEU A 52 6.02 8.88 0.88
C LEU A 52 4.66 8.16 0.86
N LYS A 53 4.31 7.59 -0.30
CA LYS A 53 3.09 6.83 -0.52
C LYS A 53 3.43 5.36 -0.77
N ILE A 54 2.97 4.47 0.09
CA ILE A 54 3.29 3.03 0.08
C ILE A 54 2.01 2.22 -0.18
N TYR A 55 2.06 1.37 -1.20
CA TYR A 55 0.94 0.53 -1.64
C TYR A 55 1.07 -0.87 -1.03
N ASP A 56 0.99 -0.94 0.30
CA ASP A 56 1.06 -2.19 1.05
C ASP A 56 -0.36 -2.73 1.32
N PRO A 57 -0.71 -3.90 0.77
CA PRO A 57 -2.03 -4.51 0.93
C PRO A 57 -2.44 -4.66 2.38
N ARG A 58 -1.51 -4.77 3.36
CA ARG A 58 -1.83 -4.90 4.79
C ARG A 58 -2.69 -3.77 5.34
N PHE A 59 -2.63 -2.59 4.73
CA PHE A 59 -3.30 -1.38 5.25
C PHE A 59 -4.44 -0.88 4.38
N ILE A 60 -4.81 -1.62 3.33
CA ILE A 60 -5.98 -1.27 2.52
C ILE A 60 -7.27 -1.50 3.32
N ASN A 61 -8.20 -0.55 3.24
CA ASN A 61 -9.45 -0.61 4.01
C ASN A 61 -10.40 -1.72 3.58
N ASP A 62 -10.25 -2.26 2.35
CA ASP A 62 -11.00 -3.42 1.87
C ASP A 62 -10.83 -4.66 2.75
N ARG A 63 -9.76 -4.72 3.57
CA ARG A 63 -9.55 -5.79 4.56
C ARG A 63 -10.53 -5.79 5.71
N ASN A 64 -11.10 -4.65 6.06
CA ASN A 64 -11.91 -4.52 7.28
C ASN A 64 -13.27 -5.21 7.18
N GLY A 65 -13.58 -5.80 6.02
CA GLY A 65 -14.90 -6.32 5.72
C GLY A 65 -15.92 -5.20 5.55
N ARG A 66 -17.15 -5.59 5.27
CA ARG A 66 -18.28 -4.67 5.19
C ARG A 66 -19.54 -5.39 5.64
N GLU A 67 -20.12 -4.92 6.73
CA GLU A 67 -21.48 -5.30 7.08
C GLU A 67 -22.44 -4.66 6.07
N SER A 68 -23.37 -5.45 5.56
CA SER A 68 -24.38 -4.99 4.62
C SER A 68 -25.77 -5.20 5.23
N THR A 69 -26.56 -4.14 5.31
CA THR A 69 -27.95 -4.22 5.78
C THR A 69 -28.90 -4.81 4.73
N TYR A 70 -28.50 -4.80 3.44
CA TYR A 70 -29.36 -5.17 2.30
C TYR A 70 -28.69 -6.17 1.34
N GLY A 71 -27.69 -6.92 1.80
CA GLY A 71 -26.88 -7.78 0.92
C GLY A 71 -25.94 -8.70 1.69
N ARG A 72 -25.03 -9.39 0.99
CA ARG A 72 -24.05 -10.27 1.65
C ARG A 72 -22.99 -9.44 2.38
N SER A 73 -22.97 -9.53 3.70
CA SER A 73 -21.85 -9.06 4.51
C SER A 73 -20.56 -9.72 4.03
N ARG A 74 -19.49 -8.94 3.93
CA ARG A 74 -18.15 -9.44 3.66
C ARG A 74 -17.39 -9.50 4.98
N PRO A 75 -16.88 -10.67 5.39
CA PRO A 75 -16.09 -10.77 6.60
C PRO A 75 -14.77 -9.98 6.47
N PRO A 76 -14.12 -9.64 7.59
CA PRO A 76 -12.78 -9.10 7.55
C PRO A 76 -11.78 -10.14 7.02
N HIS A 77 -10.75 -9.66 6.35
CA HIS A 77 -9.65 -10.48 5.78
C HIS A 77 -8.32 -10.05 6.43
N PRO A 78 -8.07 -10.49 7.68
CA PRO A 78 -6.83 -10.16 8.37
C PRO A 78 -5.64 -10.76 7.62
N TRP A 79 -4.55 -10.01 7.56
CA TRP A 79 -3.34 -10.47 6.93
C TRP A 79 -2.68 -11.60 7.73
N SER A 80 -2.09 -12.56 7.02
CA SER A 80 -1.12 -13.49 7.58
C SER A 80 -0.02 -13.79 6.57
N LEU A 81 1.21 -14.01 7.05
CA LEU A 81 2.34 -14.37 6.19
C LEU A 81 2.09 -15.68 5.43
N ALA A 82 1.41 -16.65 6.07
CA ALA A 82 1.08 -17.93 5.44
C ALA A 82 0.13 -17.76 4.24
N ALA A 83 -0.91 -16.95 4.38
CA ALA A 83 -1.83 -16.65 3.27
C ALA A 83 -1.13 -15.83 2.17
N GLU A 84 -0.28 -14.85 2.53
CA GLU A 84 0.47 -14.05 1.55
C GLU A 84 1.41 -14.91 0.72
N ARG A 85 2.06 -15.92 1.33
CA ARG A 85 2.89 -16.91 0.65
C ARG A 85 2.10 -17.86 -0.25
N ALA A 86 0.92 -18.27 0.20
CA ALA A 86 0.05 -19.16 -0.56
C ALA A 86 -0.71 -18.43 -1.68
N ALA A 87 -0.69 -17.09 -1.70
CA ALA A 87 -1.41 -16.28 -2.67
C ALA A 87 -0.96 -16.57 -4.11
N PRO A 88 -1.86 -16.96 -5.03
CA PRO A 88 -1.50 -17.29 -6.41
C PRO A 88 -0.88 -16.08 -7.12
N ALA A 89 0.16 -16.31 -7.93
CA ALA A 89 0.88 -15.22 -8.63
C ALA A 89 -0.03 -14.41 -9.57
N THR A 90 -1.01 -15.06 -10.19
CA THR A 90 -2.05 -14.42 -11.02
C THR A 90 -3.38 -14.40 -10.29
N PHE A 91 -4.15 -13.32 -10.49
CA PHE A 91 -5.46 -13.16 -9.87
C PHE A 91 -6.61 -13.37 -10.87
N ASP A 92 -7.51 -14.31 -10.56
CA ASP A 92 -8.81 -14.44 -11.22
C ASP A 92 -9.83 -13.59 -10.46
N SER A 93 -10.31 -12.50 -11.08
CA SER A 93 -11.29 -11.60 -10.48
C SER A 93 -12.60 -12.28 -10.07
N ASN A 94 -12.93 -13.42 -10.67
CA ASN A 94 -14.13 -14.18 -10.31
C ASN A 94 -13.96 -14.98 -9.02
N ALA A 95 -12.72 -15.26 -8.60
CA ALA A 95 -12.44 -16.12 -7.46
C ALA A 95 -12.97 -15.56 -6.13
N ILE A 96 -12.94 -14.22 -5.96
CA ILE A 96 -13.45 -13.56 -4.75
C ILE A 96 -14.97 -13.58 -4.63
N TYR A 97 -15.70 -13.87 -5.71
CA TYR A 97 -17.16 -13.95 -5.71
C TYR A 97 -17.68 -15.36 -5.44
N ARG A 98 -16.79 -16.35 -5.34
CA ARG A 98 -17.17 -17.72 -4.98
C ARG A 98 -17.78 -17.73 -3.57
N PRO A 99 -18.73 -18.65 -3.27
CA PRO A 99 -19.29 -18.78 -1.92
C PRO A 99 -18.19 -18.92 -0.85
N GLU A 100 -18.36 -18.25 0.28
CA GLU A 100 -17.43 -18.40 1.40
C GLU A 100 -17.46 -19.86 1.91
N PRO A 101 -16.29 -20.45 2.21
CA PRO A 101 -16.22 -21.80 2.76
C PRO A 101 -16.88 -21.86 4.14
N SER A 102 -17.25 -23.07 4.58
CA SER A 102 -17.78 -23.28 5.92
C SER A 102 -16.72 -22.94 6.97
N ALA A 103 -17.13 -22.51 8.17
CA ALA A 103 -16.22 -22.34 9.29
C ALA A 103 -15.56 -23.67 9.72
N ASP A 104 -16.25 -24.79 9.48
CA ASP A 104 -15.76 -26.14 9.77
C ASP A 104 -14.85 -26.72 8.67
N ASP A 105 -14.49 -25.91 7.66
CA ASP A 105 -13.54 -26.25 6.60
C ASP A 105 -12.28 -25.36 6.69
N PRO A 106 -11.32 -25.68 7.59
CA PRO A 106 -10.10 -24.89 7.75
C PRO A 106 -9.26 -24.79 6.48
N ALA A 107 -9.28 -25.83 5.63
CA ALA A 107 -8.53 -25.84 4.38
C ALA A 107 -9.13 -24.85 3.38
N GLY A 108 -10.45 -24.87 3.20
CA GLY A 108 -11.16 -23.90 2.38
C GLY A 108 -10.99 -22.46 2.90
N GLN A 109 -11.05 -22.24 4.22
CA GLN A 109 -10.80 -20.91 4.81
C GLN A 109 -9.40 -20.39 4.50
N PHE A 110 -8.39 -21.26 4.57
CA PHE A 110 -7.01 -20.90 4.24
C PHE A 110 -6.85 -20.58 2.75
N GLU A 111 -7.42 -21.39 1.85
CA GLU A 111 -7.41 -21.13 0.40
C GLU A 111 -8.10 -19.79 0.09
N ARG A 112 -9.25 -19.53 0.71
CA ARG A 112 -9.96 -18.26 0.62
C ARG A 112 -9.10 -17.08 1.05
N ALA A 113 -8.39 -17.19 2.18
CA ALA A 113 -7.47 -16.14 2.64
C ALA A 113 -6.37 -15.87 1.61
N ALA A 114 -5.76 -16.91 1.04
CA ALA A 114 -4.74 -16.77 0.00
C ALA A 114 -5.26 -16.09 -1.28
N ILE A 115 -6.49 -16.43 -1.72
CA ILE A 115 -7.16 -15.77 -2.85
C ILE A 115 -7.37 -14.28 -2.56
N TRP A 116 -7.79 -13.93 -1.34
CA TRP A 116 -7.94 -12.53 -0.93
C TRP A 116 -6.60 -11.78 -0.90
N GLU A 117 -5.51 -12.42 -0.46
CA GLU A 117 -4.18 -11.80 -0.54
C GLU A 117 -3.78 -11.49 -1.98
N ALA A 118 -4.05 -12.40 -2.93
CA ALA A 118 -3.81 -12.14 -4.36
C ALA A 118 -4.69 -10.99 -4.88
N HIS A 119 -5.96 -10.93 -4.49
CA HIS A 119 -6.86 -9.84 -4.86
C HIS A 119 -6.37 -8.48 -4.35
N LEU A 120 -6.03 -8.38 -3.06
CA LEU A 120 -5.61 -7.13 -2.43
C LEU A 120 -4.25 -6.67 -2.96
N ARG A 121 -3.33 -7.61 -3.27
CA ARG A 121 -2.11 -7.32 -4.02
C ARG A 121 -2.43 -6.70 -5.37
N HIS A 122 -3.31 -7.34 -6.14
CA HIS A 122 -3.71 -6.83 -7.45
C HIS A 122 -4.28 -5.41 -7.39
N LEU A 123 -5.17 -5.12 -6.43
CA LEU A 123 -5.71 -3.77 -6.23
C LEU A 123 -4.62 -2.73 -5.91
N MET A 124 -3.62 -3.09 -5.10
CA MET A 124 -2.50 -2.21 -4.76
C MET A 124 -1.56 -1.98 -5.94
N GLU A 125 -1.30 -3.02 -6.74
CA GLU A 125 -0.53 -2.90 -7.98
C GLU A 125 -1.23 -1.99 -8.98
N GLU A 126 -2.53 -2.21 -9.23
CA GLU A 126 -3.32 -1.33 -10.11
C GLU A 126 -3.30 0.13 -9.62
N SER A 127 -3.53 0.35 -8.32
CA SER A 127 -3.52 1.69 -7.73
C SER A 127 -2.18 2.39 -7.93
N PHE A 128 -1.07 1.69 -7.72
CA PHE A 128 0.27 2.21 -7.98
C PHE A 128 0.47 2.55 -9.46
N TRP A 129 0.14 1.63 -10.37
CA TRP A 129 0.36 1.83 -11.80
C TRP A 129 -0.47 2.95 -12.39
N TYR A 130 -1.75 3.07 -12.00
CA TYR A 130 -2.59 4.18 -12.44
C TYR A 130 -2.06 5.53 -11.96
N GLU A 131 -1.62 5.62 -10.71
CA GLU A 131 -1.10 6.88 -10.17
C GLU A 131 0.24 7.26 -10.79
N ARG A 132 1.17 6.29 -10.93
CA ARG A 132 2.42 6.49 -11.64
C ARG A 132 2.17 6.97 -13.08
N ALA A 133 1.27 6.31 -13.81
CA ALA A 133 0.92 6.69 -15.17
C ALA A 133 0.29 8.10 -15.22
N ALA A 134 -0.51 8.49 -14.22
CA ALA A 134 -1.03 9.85 -14.12
C ALA A 134 0.11 10.88 -13.99
N TYR A 135 1.09 10.64 -13.12
CA TYR A 135 2.26 11.51 -13.00
C TYR A 135 3.08 11.57 -14.30
N GLU A 136 3.26 10.44 -14.99
CA GLU A 136 3.94 10.40 -16.28
C GLU A 136 3.21 11.20 -17.36
N ASN A 137 1.88 11.15 -17.40
CA ASN A 137 1.07 11.88 -18.37
C ASN A 137 0.94 13.38 -18.03
N LEU A 138 1.02 13.74 -16.74
CA LEU A 138 0.89 15.12 -16.25
C LEU A 138 2.23 15.79 -15.96
N ARG A 139 3.32 15.35 -16.61
CA ARG A 139 4.69 15.89 -16.40
C ARG A 139 4.75 17.42 -16.48
N GLY A 140 4.04 18.03 -17.43
CA GLY A 140 4.03 19.50 -17.60
C GLY A 140 3.34 20.27 -16.47
N LEU A 141 2.59 19.59 -15.60
CA LEU A 141 1.88 20.19 -14.47
C LEU A 141 2.60 19.99 -13.13
N GLN A 142 3.64 19.15 -13.09
CA GLN A 142 4.38 18.84 -11.87
C GLN A 142 5.23 20.03 -11.39
N GLY A 143 5.21 20.26 -10.07
CA GLY A 143 5.90 21.37 -9.42
C GLY A 143 5.20 22.72 -9.54
N GLY A 144 3.98 22.71 -10.08
CA GLY A 144 3.11 23.88 -10.18
C GLY A 144 1.69 23.53 -9.75
N ALA A 145 0.96 22.84 -10.62
CA ALA A 145 -0.44 22.47 -10.37
C ALA A 145 -0.58 21.16 -9.56
N ILE A 146 0.39 20.24 -9.70
CA ILE A 146 0.48 19.03 -8.88
C ILE A 146 1.90 18.89 -8.29
N PRO A 147 2.10 18.16 -7.18
CA PRO A 147 3.44 17.87 -6.66
C PRO A 147 4.34 17.21 -7.69
N ARG A 148 5.67 17.32 -7.56
CA ARG A 148 6.59 16.51 -8.36
C ARG A 148 6.63 15.06 -7.86
N LEU A 149 6.69 14.12 -8.80
CA LEU A 149 7.15 12.76 -8.55
C LEU A 149 8.68 12.77 -8.50
N LEU A 150 9.25 12.61 -7.30
CA LEU A 150 10.69 12.70 -7.06
C LEU A 150 11.39 11.36 -7.29
N ALA A 151 10.75 10.27 -6.89
CA ALA A 151 11.27 8.93 -7.06
C ALA A 151 10.17 7.87 -6.98
N GLU A 152 10.50 6.67 -7.44
CA GLU A 152 9.68 5.47 -7.28
C GLU A 152 10.54 4.29 -6.87
N GLY A 153 9.96 3.34 -6.16
CA GLY A 153 10.71 2.20 -5.66
C GLY A 153 9.86 1.16 -4.95
N ARG A 154 10.56 0.36 -4.14
CA ARG A 154 10.03 -0.72 -3.33
C ARG A 154 10.25 -0.42 -1.87
N PHE A 155 9.19 -0.44 -1.08
CA PHE A 155 9.29 -0.36 0.37
C PHE A 155 9.82 -1.70 0.90
N ILE A 156 10.82 -1.64 1.79
CA ILE A 156 11.40 -2.80 2.45
C ILE A 156 10.78 -2.93 3.84
N PRO A 157 9.82 -3.85 4.04
CA PRO A 157 9.16 -3.99 5.33
C PRO A 157 10.17 -4.51 6.38
N PRO A 158 10.09 -4.03 7.64
CA PRO A 158 10.99 -4.48 8.70
C PRO A 158 10.68 -5.92 9.15
N ASP A 159 9.51 -6.43 8.79
CA ASP A 159 9.04 -7.79 9.03
C ASP A 159 9.16 -8.66 7.78
N GLU A 160 9.12 -9.99 7.97
CA GLU A 160 9.18 -10.95 6.87
C GLU A 160 7.94 -10.85 5.98
N ARG A 161 8.16 -10.81 4.66
CA ARG A 161 7.10 -10.65 3.66
C ARG A 161 7.36 -11.52 2.43
N ALA A 162 6.27 -12.01 1.84
CA ALA A 162 6.28 -12.64 0.52
C ALA A 162 5.94 -11.64 -0.61
N TYR A 163 5.42 -10.47 -0.25
CA TYR A 163 5.16 -9.36 -1.18
C TYR A 163 5.97 -8.12 -0.80
N VAL A 164 6.59 -7.48 -1.79
CA VAL A 164 7.36 -6.24 -1.61
C VAL A 164 6.55 -5.06 -2.15
N PRO A 165 5.99 -4.18 -1.29
CA PRO A 165 5.12 -3.10 -1.71
C PRO A 165 5.81 -2.07 -2.60
N HIS A 166 5.08 -1.57 -3.58
CA HIS A 166 5.49 -0.39 -4.33
C HIS A 166 5.39 0.88 -3.49
N ALA A 167 6.19 1.88 -3.84
CA ALA A 167 6.10 3.20 -3.24
C ALA A 167 6.47 4.32 -4.21
N LEU A 168 5.87 5.49 -3.97
CA LEU A 168 6.16 6.76 -4.64
C LEU A 168 6.69 7.76 -3.63
N VAL A 169 7.71 8.52 -4.02
CA VAL A 169 8.24 9.67 -3.28
C VAL A 169 7.80 10.92 -4.03
N LEU A 170 7.02 11.75 -3.36
CA LEU A 170 6.43 12.96 -3.91
C LEU A 170 6.95 14.18 -3.17
N GLU A 171 6.99 15.31 -3.87
CA GLU A 171 7.24 16.62 -3.27
C GLU A 171 6.21 16.92 -2.17
N TYR A 172 6.69 17.41 -1.03
CA TYR A 172 5.83 17.97 -0.01
C TYR A 172 5.55 19.44 -0.32
N ILE A 173 4.29 19.83 -0.37
CA ILE A 173 3.90 21.23 -0.53
C ILE A 173 3.53 21.80 0.84
N ASP A 174 4.34 22.75 1.31
CA ASP A 174 4.10 23.40 2.60
C ASP A 174 2.96 24.43 2.51
N GLY A 175 2.21 24.59 3.60
CA GLY A 175 1.16 25.61 3.73
C GLY A 175 -0.16 25.35 2.99
N VAL A 176 -0.34 24.20 2.33
CA VAL A 176 -1.63 23.81 1.75
C VAL A 176 -2.32 22.80 2.68
N THR A 177 -3.21 23.28 3.53
CA THR A 177 -4.18 22.41 4.22
C THR A 177 -5.22 21.94 3.21
N LEU A 178 -5.39 20.63 3.07
CA LEU A 178 -6.50 20.01 2.34
C LEU A 178 -7.80 20.13 3.15
#